data_AF-A0A2D4PWB2-F1
#
_entry.id   AF-A0A2D4PWB2-F1
#
_cell.length_a   1.000
_cell.length_b   1.000
_cell.length_c   1.000
_cell.angle_alpha   90.00
_cell.angle_beta   90.00
_cell.angle_gamma   90.00
#
_symmetry.space_group_name_H-M   'P 1'
#
loop_
_entity.id
_entity.type
_entity.pdbx_description
1 polymer ?
#
loop_
_entity_poly.entity_id
_entity_poly.type
_entity_poly.pdbx_seq_one_letter_code
_entity_poly.pdbx_strand_id
1 'polypeptide(L)'
;MKAVYTFYQQRNLPFPVRTLLLNFFARVYQEGEMNLHINRSQSKVLTCWLAGLPQQLVLLGLKNPELSEQLIGIIYSAASRANKEILQSLQAAAPLIYDPLDGAVVLLPPESQQHLIQLLYFVPHLPSNLLASLSRCCIMGKLSVELTTTLIRILRIRSSFVAWKYPAQGSSVSDVGYISFLFSTLTGFSSEEMSSLQSIRGKPHINQTLLSPVQLYLTDLEQFSHHWTMAEVVSQCLSTIPSQSQCIDIVQSGICKYLVGLTVVPDSTAGVILCVFSKLLDQVYVLNENASRFLASLCYSLLYLLLTIEREDTEHIQKRDVLWNSCISILSTSLQILRVMLQTLQVNHASRDELPVLAQLLCLLMQHRQLQTHMKTSEFLVKQIVKDIMVLKSDEAQEQWLTDLHYNFNVYLATHSPGSGAVSTLY
;
A
#
# COMPACT_ATOMS: atom_id res chain seq x y z
N MET A 1 2.52 50.90 -6.46
CA MET A 1 2.45 49.44 -6.73
C MET A 1 3.64 48.90 -7.52
N LYS A 2 3.92 49.33 -8.76
CA LYS A 2 5.00 48.75 -9.58
C LYS A 2 6.40 48.80 -8.92
N ALA A 3 6.79 49.95 -8.36
CA ALA A 3 8.07 50.10 -7.65
C ALA A 3 8.18 49.20 -6.40
N VAL A 4 7.10 49.06 -5.64
CA VAL A 4 7.02 48.18 -4.46
C VAL A 4 7.18 46.71 -4.88
N TYR A 5 6.60 46.31 -6.01
CA TYR A 5 6.74 44.97 -6.55
C TYR A 5 8.16 44.69 -7.05
N THR A 6 8.79 45.64 -7.74
CA THR A 6 10.20 45.52 -8.14
C THR A 6 11.12 45.40 -6.92
N PHE A 7 10.82 46.11 -5.83
CA PHE A 7 11.54 45.97 -4.57
C PHE A 7 11.33 44.58 -3.94
N TYR A 8 10.09 44.08 -3.89
CA TYR A 8 9.75 42.74 -3.39
C TYR A 8 10.47 41.58 -4.12
N GLN A 9 10.71 41.74 -5.41
CA GLN A 9 11.39 40.74 -6.24
C GLN A 9 12.91 40.63 -5.97
N GLN A 10 13.49 41.55 -5.19
CA GLN A 10 14.92 41.49 -4.87
C GLN A 10 15.25 40.23 -4.05
N ARG A 11 16.26 39.46 -4.47
CA ARG A 11 16.62 38.18 -3.82
C ARG A 11 17.03 38.37 -2.36
N ASN A 12 17.80 39.41 -2.06
CA ASN A 12 18.46 39.63 -0.76
C ASN A 12 17.70 40.56 0.20
N LEU A 13 16.35 40.54 0.16
CA LEU A 13 15.58 41.31 1.13
C LEU A 13 15.72 40.72 2.54
N PRO A 14 15.97 41.55 3.57
CA PRO A 14 15.89 41.11 4.95
C PRO A 14 14.51 40.53 5.26
N PHE A 15 14.47 39.48 6.06
CA PHE A 15 13.23 38.77 6.41
C PHE A 15 12.10 39.71 6.88
N PRO A 16 12.31 40.65 7.83
CA PRO A 16 11.23 41.54 8.28
C PRO A 16 10.67 42.40 7.17
N VAL A 17 11.52 42.85 6.23
CA VAL A 17 11.11 43.66 5.08
C VAL A 17 10.29 42.82 4.10
N ARG A 18 10.70 41.57 3.84
CA ARG A 18 9.94 40.64 2.99
C ARG A 18 8.57 40.34 3.59
N THR A 19 8.48 40.11 4.91
CA THR A 19 7.22 39.91 5.63
C THR A 19 6.31 41.14 5.57
N LEU A 20 6.85 42.34 5.78
CA LEU A 20 6.08 43.59 5.67
C LEU A 20 5.50 43.78 4.26
N LEU A 21 6.31 43.52 3.22
CA LEU A 21 5.86 43.62 1.83
C LEU A 21 4.80 42.57 1.50
N LEU A 22 4.97 41.33 1.99
CA LEU A 22 3.98 40.27 1.85
C LEU A 22 2.64 40.68 2.47
N ASN A 23 2.66 41.15 3.72
CA ASN A 23 1.47 41.62 4.43
C ASN A 23 0.81 42.82 3.75
N PHE A 24 1.62 43.74 3.20
CA PHE A 24 1.12 44.84 2.39
C PHE A 24 0.35 44.34 1.17
N PHE A 25 0.94 43.45 0.36
CA PHE A 25 0.26 42.92 -0.82
C PHE A 25 -0.97 42.07 -0.46
N ALA A 26 -0.90 41.26 0.60
CA ALA A 26 -2.01 40.47 1.09
C ALA A 26 -3.19 41.33 1.53
N ARG A 27 -2.94 42.41 2.30
CA ARG A 27 -3.98 43.36 2.71
C ARG A 27 -4.59 44.09 1.52
N VAL A 28 -3.76 44.59 0.60
CA VAL A 28 -4.25 45.26 -0.62
C VAL A 28 -5.10 44.31 -1.47
N TYR A 29 -4.72 43.03 -1.54
CA TYR A 29 -5.51 42.01 -2.22
C TYR A 29 -6.87 41.78 -1.53
N GLN A 30 -6.89 41.62 -0.21
CA GLN A 30 -8.12 41.44 0.57
C GLN A 30 -9.06 42.65 0.50
N GLU A 31 -8.55 43.87 0.63
CA GLU A 31 -9.33 45.12 0.53
C GLU A 31 -9.88 45.37 -0.89
N GLY A 32 -9.11 45.00 -1.91
CA GLY A 32 -9.52 45.07 -3.30
C GLY A 32 -10.69 44.14 -3.64
N GLU A 33 -10.80 43.01 -2.94
CA GLU A 33 -11.87 42.02 -3.14
C GLU A 33 -13.15 42.33 -2.37
N MET A 34 -13.10 42.98 -1.20
CA MET A 34 -14.31 43.39 -0.47
C MET A 34 -15.15 44.46 -1.22
N ASN A 35 -14.52 45.18 -2.15
CA ASN A 35 -15.13 46.25 -2.93
C ASN A 35 -15.53 45.79 -4.34
N LEU A 36 -16.31 44.70 -4.42
CA LEU A 36 -16.73 44.03 -5.67
C LEU A 36 -17.42 44.93 -6.71
N HIS A 37 -17.98 46.08 -6.30
CA HIS A 37 -18.74 46.97 -7.17
C HIS A 37 -17.92 48.03 -7.91
N ILE A 38 -16.65 48.26 -7.57
CA ILE A 38 -15.87 49.40 -8.11
C ILE A 38 -14.62 48.97 -8.90
N ASN A 39 -14.02 47.81 -8.62
CA ASN A 39 -12.73 47.44 -9.21
C ASN A 39 -12.81 46.33 -10.28
N ARG A 40 -13.27 46.70 -11.49
CA ARG A 40 -13.13 45.86 -12.71
C ARG A 40 -11.70 45.77 -13.24
N SER A 41 -10.74 46.50 -12.65
CA SER A 41 -9.33 46.42 -13.02
C SER A 41 -8.50 46.01 -11.81
N GLN A 42 -8.39 44.69 -11.57
CA GLN A 42 -7.33 44.21 -10.69
C GLN A 42 -5.99 44.73 -11.22
N SER A 43 -5.19 45.33 -10.34
CA SER A 43 -3.88 45.84 -10.71
C SER A 43 -3.07 44.69 -11.31
N LYS A 44 -2.57 44.83 -12.56
CA LYS A 44 -1.68 43.84 -13.20
C LYS A 44 -0.54 43.41 -12.27
N VAL A 45 -0.09 44.33 -11.41
CA VAL A 45 0.95 44.06 -10.40
C VAL A 45 0.49 43.04 -9.35
N LEU A 46 -0.74 43.13 -8.84
CA LEU A 46 -1.29 42.19 -7.88
C LEU A 46 -1.51 40.82 -8.51
N THR A 47 -2.00 40.79 -9.75
CA THR A 47 -2.17 39.57 -10.54
C THR A 47 -0.83 38.85 -10.72
N CYS A 48 0.23 39.56 -11.14
CA CYS A 48 1.57 38.98 -11.27
C CYS A 48 2.18 38.56 -9.93
N TRP A 49 1.93 39.32 -8.86
CA TRP A 49 2.40 38.97 -7.52
C TRP A 49 1.76 37.67 -7.03
N LEU A 50 0.43 37.54 -7.13
CA LEU A 50 -0.31 36.32 -6.79
C LEU A 50 0.19 35.13 -7.60
N ALA A 51 0.30 35.28 -8.92
CA ALA A 51 0.79 34.22 -9.80
C ALA A 51 2.20 33.74 -9.45
N GLY A 52 3.02 34.54 -8.76
CA GLY A 52 4.37 34.16 -8.35
C GLY A 52 4.45 33.42 -7.00
N LEU A 53 3.39 33.40 -6.19
CA LEU A 53 3.44 32.85 -4.83
C LEU A 53 3.74 31.35 -4.78
N PRO A 54 3.14 30.48 -5.61
CA PRO A 54 3.45 29.04 -5.61
C PRO A 54 4.93 28.75 -5.92
N GLN A 55 5.55 29.51 -6.83
CA GLN A 55 6.98 29.35 -7.15
C GLN A 55 7.86 29.91 -6.04
N GLN A 56 7.43 30.97 -5.36
CA GLN A 56 8.16 31.46 -4.18
C GLN A 56 8.17 30.44 -3.06
N LEU A 57 7.06 29.75 -2.83
CA LEU A 57 6.98 28.66 -1.87
C LEU A 57 8.00 27.54 -2.17
N VAL A 58 8.10 27.12 -3.45
CA VAL A 58 9.11 26.15 -3.90
C VAL A 58 10.54 26.63 -3.60
N LEU A 59 10.84 27.91 -3.86
CA LEU A 59 12.19 28.46 -3.66
C LEU A 59 12.57 28.64 -2.17
N LEU A 60 11.59 28.83 -1.30
CA LEU A 60 11.79 29.05 0.12
C LEU A 60 12.06 27.75 0.86
N GLY A 61 11.28 26.68 0.63
CA GLY A 61 11.47 25.39 1.30
C GLY A 61 11.68 25.54 2.82
N LEU A 62 12.74 24.90 3.35
CA LEU A 62 13.16 25.00 4.76
C LEU A 62 13.72 26.36 5.18
N LYS A 63 14.09 27.23 4.23
CA LYS A 63 14.89 28.42 4.55
C LYS A 63 14.15 29.37 5.49
N ASN A 64 12.82 29.40 5.44
CA ASN A 64 11.99 30.27 6.27
C ASN A 64 10.58 29.65 6.47
N PRO A 65 10.38 28.75 7.45
CA PRO A 65 9.09 28.06 7.65
C PRO A 65 7.94 29.03 7.93
N GLU A 66 8.18 30.10 8.70
CA GLU A 66 7.16 31.12 8.99
C GLU A 66 6.66 31.85 7.73
N LEU A 67 7.57 32.20 6.81
CA LEU A 67 7.17 32.81 5.53
C LEU A 67 6.46 31.82 4.63
N SER A 68 6.90 30.57 4.61
CA SER A 68 6.24 29.50 3.87
C SER A 68 4.80 29.31 4.36
N GLU A 69 4.56 29.33 5.67
CA GLU A 69 3.21 29.24 6.24
C GLU A 69 2.32 30.42 5.83
N GLN A 70 2.84 31.65 5.91
CA GLN A 70 2.09 32.83 5.46
C GLN A 70 1.75 32.77 3.96
N LEU A 71 2.69 32.28 3.13
CA LEU A 71 2.45 32.08 1.70
C LEU A 71 1.36 31.04 1.46
N ILE A 72 1.43 29.90 2.16
CA ILE A 72 0.42 28.83 2.06
C ILE A 72 -0.97 29.39 2.40
N GLY A 73 -1.10 30.16 3.48
CA GLY A 73 -2.36 30.80 3.85
C GLY A 73 -2.94 31.73 2.77
N ILE A 74 -2.08 32.56 2.14
CA ILE A 74 -2.51 33.45 1.05
C ILE A 74 -2.92 32.63 -0.18
N ILE A 75 -2.11 31.63 -0.57
CA ILE A 75 -2.40 30.74 -1.71
C ILE A 75 -3.73 30.02 -1.48
N TYR A 76 -3.95 29.48 -0.27
CA TYR A 76 -5.19 28.80 0.10
C TYR A 76 -6.41 29.72 0.02
N SER A 77 -6.32 30.92 0.60
CA SER A 77 -7.40 31.91 0.54
C SER A 77 -7.72 32.32 -0.90
N ALA A 78 -6.72 32.43 -1.78
CA ALA A 78 -6.96 32.78 -3.18
C ALA A 78 -7.49 31.60 -4.01
N ALA A 79 -7.00 30.38 -3.73
CA ALA A 79 -7.43 29.16 -4.39
C ALA A 79 -8.88 28.78 -4.05
N SER A 80 -9.28 28.94 -2.79
CA SER A 80 -10.67 28.75 -2.34
C SER A 80 -11.68 29.69 -3.00
N ARG A 81 -11.22 30.83 -3.53
CA ARG A 81 -12.02 31.77 -4.32
C ARG A 81 -11.94 31.53 -5.83
N ALA A 82 -11.34 30.41 -6.25
CA ALA A 82 -11.12 30.03 -7.64
C ALA A 82 -10.37 31.08 -8.47
N ASN A 83 -9.39 31.77 -7.87
CA ASN A 83 -8.56 32.74 -8.58
C ASN A 83 -7.75 32.05 -9.70
N LYS A 84 -8.05 32.36 -10.97
CA LYS A 84 -7.52 31.66 -12.15
C LYS A 84 -6.00 31.63 -12.23
N GLU A 85 -5.34 32.74 -11.88
CA GLU A 85 -3.88 32.88 -11.98
C GLU A 85 -3.17 32.05 -10.92
N ILE A 86 -3.72 32.03 -9.69
CA ILE A 86 -3.24 31.15 -8.62
C ILE A 86 -3.43 29.69 -9.00
N LEU A 87 -4.60 29.31 -9.53
CA LEU A 87 -4.85 27.91 -9.91
C LEU A 87 -3.91 27.43 -11.02
N GLN A 88 -3.65 28.27 -12.04
CA GLN A 88 -2.71 27.96 -13.11
C GLN A 88 -1.26 27.88 -12.60
N SER A 89 -0.87 28.82 -11.74
CA SER A 89 0.46 28.82 -11.15
C SER A 89 0.68 27.64 -10.21
N LEU A 90 -0.32 27.30 -9.40
CA LEU A 90 -0.31 26.14 -8.51
C LEU A 90 -0.24 24.84 -9.30
N GLN A 91 -0.97 24.73 -10.43
CA GLN A 91 -0.85 23.59 -11.35
C GLN A 91 0.59 23.40 -11.84
N ALA A 92 1.27 24.49 -12.22
CA ALA A 92 2.63 24.46 -12.72
C ALA A 92 3.66 24.15 -11.62
N ALA A 93 3.44 24.64 -10.40
CA ALA A 93 4.34 24.45 -9.27
C ALA A 93 4.13 23.11 -8.53
N ALA A 94 2.96 22.46 -8.67
CA ALA A 94 2.60 21.26 -7.92
C ALA A 94 3.66 20.14 -7.97
N PRO A 95 4.24 19.75 -9.11
CA PRO A 95 5.27 18.71 -9.14
C PRO A 95 6.48 18.99 -8.26
N LEU A 96 6.84 20.27 -8.08
CA LEU A 96 7.96 20.68 -7.23
C LEU A 96 7.55 20.83 -5.76
N ILE A 97 6.31 21.27 -5.49
CA ILE A 97 5.79 21.38 -4.11
C ILE A 97 5.67 20.01 -3.46
N TYR A 98 5.22 19.01 -4.22
CA TYR A 98 4.98 17.64 -3.74
C TYR A 98 6.07 16.65 -4.17
N ASP A 99 7.27 17.14 -4.45
CA ASP A 99 8.42 16.27 -4.68
C ASP A 99 8.76 15.50 -3.39
N PRO A 100 8.94 14.16 -3.46
CA PRO A 100 9.14 13.33 -2.28
C PRO A 100 10.52 13.47 -1.61
N LEU A 101 11.47 14.15 -2.27
CA LEU A 101 12.84 14.32 -1.79
C LEU A 101 13.12 15.75 -1.33
N ASP A 102 12.68 16.75 -2.09
CA ASP A 102 13.00 18.16 -1.87
C ASP A 102 11.75 19.07 -1.87
N GLY A 103 10.56 18.49 -1.95
CA GLY A 103 9.32 19.25 -2.01
C GLY A 103 8.99 19.95 -0.70
N ALA A 104 8.33 21.12 -0.81
CA ALA A 104 7.85 21.85 0.36
C ALA A 104 6.98 20.99 1.28
N VAL A 105 6.23 20.02 0.73
CA VAL A 105 5.42 19.07 1.52
C VAL A 105 6.24 18.17 2.43
N VAL A 106 7.48 17.84 2.05
CA VAL A 106 8.36 16.96 2.85
C VAL A 106 9.22 17.77 3.83
N LEU A 107 9.49 19.01 3.46
CA LEU A 107 10.39 19.89 4.21
C LEU A 107 9.69 20.67 5.33
N LEU A 108 8.43 21.06 5.16
CA LEU A 108 7.73 21.90 6.13
C LEU A 108 7.12 21.09 7.29
N PRO A 109 6.87 21.73 8.45
CA PRO A 109 6.31 21.05 9.62
C PRO A 109 4.87 20.54 9.39
N PRO A 110 4.36 19.61 10.23
CA PRO A 110 3.07 18.95 10.02
C PRO A 110 1.87 19.87 9.81
N GLU A 111 1.83 21.02 10.49
CA GLU A 111 0.77 22.04 10.32
C GLU A 111 0.74 22.60 8.90
N SER A 112 1.91 22.97 8.36
CA SER A 112 2.04 23.42 6.97
C SER A 112 1.75 22.28 5.99
N GLN A 113 2.18 21.05 6.29
CA GLN A 113 1.88 19.88 5.46
C GLN A 113 0.37 19.68 5.31
N GLN A 114 -0.40 19.86 6.39
CA GLN A 114 -1.86 19.76 6.35
C GLN A 114 -2.47 20.74 5.34
N HIS A 115 -2.07 22.02 5.40
CA HIS A 115 -2.55 23.03 4.45
C HIS A 115 -2.12 22.73 3.01
N LEU A 116 -0.90 22.23 2.80
CA LEU A 116 -0.44 21.78 1.48
C LEU A 116 -1.29 20.62 0.96
N ILE A 117 -1.55 19.60 1.76
CA ILE A 117 -2.43 18.49 1.35
C ILE A 117 -3.84 19.01 1.01
N GLN A 118 -4.37 19.96 1.77
CA GLN A 118 -5.66 20.59 1.46
C GLN A 118 -5.64 21.40 0.16
N LEU A 119 -4.53 22.03 -0.22
CA LEU A 119 -4.40 22.75 -1.49
C LEU A 119 -4.61 21.83 -2.71
N LEU A 120 -4.32 20.52 -2.60
CA LEU A 120 -4.61 19.55 -3.65
C LEU A 120 -6.10 19.48 -3.99
N TYR A 121 -7.00 19.95 -3.13
CA TYR A 121 -8.41 20.08 -3.47
C TYR A 121 -8.65 21.07 -4.63
N PHE A 122 -7.85 22.13 -4.69
CA PHE A 122 -8.01 23.22 -5.66
C PHE A 122 -7.19 23.05 -6.94
N VAL A 123 -6.13 22.22 -6.94
CA VAL A 123 -5.25 22.03 -8.11
C VAL A 123 -6.08 21.55 -9.33
N PRO A 124 -6.14 22.26 -10.46
CA PRO A 124 -7.06 21.91 -11.56
C PRO A 124 -6.99 20.46 -12.03
N HIS A 125 -5.78 19.93 -12.23
CA HIS A 125 -5.53 18.57 -12.70
C HIS A 125 -4.42 17.90 -11.89
N LEU A 126 -4.63 16.64 -11.52
CA LEU A 126 -3.66 15.83 -10.79
C LEU A 126 -3.12 14.74 -11.73
N PRO A 127 -2.02 15.01 -12.46
CA PRO A 127 -1.44 14.05 -13.39
C PRO A 127 -0.80 12.86 -12.67
N SER A 128 -0.60 11.76 -13.41
CA SER A 128 -0.09 10.49 -12.85
C SER A 128 1.27 10.60 -12.18
N ASN A 129 2.17 11.44 -12.69
CA ASN A 129 3.49 11.69 -12.09
C ASN A 129 3.38 12.39 -10.73
N LEU A 130 2.43 13.32 -10.57
CA LEU A 130 2.16 13.96 -9.29
C LEU A 130 1.55 12.96 -8.29
N LEU A 131 0.62 12.11 -8.74
CA LEU A 131 0.08 11.04 -7.91
C LEU A 131 1.16 10.04 -7.48
N ALA A 132 2.08 9.67 -8.37
CA ALA A 132 3.22 8.82 -8.02
C ALA A 132 4.13 9.49 -6.98
N SER A 133 4.39 10.80 -7.12
CA SER A 133 5.18 11.58 -6.16
C SER A 133 4.52 11.64 -4.78
N LEU A 134 3.20 11.86 -4.75
CA LEU A 134 2.41 11.84 -3.52
C LEU A 134 2.40 10.45 -2.88
N SER A 135 2.24 9.39 -3.66
CA SER A 135 2.29 8.01 -3.15
C SER A 135 3.66 7.72 -2.54
N ARG A 136 4.74 8.18 -3.18
CA ARG A 136 6.10 8.08 -2.66
C ARG A 136 6.30 8.86 -1.36
N CYS A 137 5.68 10.04 -1.20
CA CYS A 137 5.68 10.78 0.07
C CYS A 137 5.03 9.94 1.20
N CYS A 138 3.94 9.24 0.91
CA CYS A 138 3.27 8.35 1.87
C CYS A 138 4.16 7.16 2.24
N ILE A 139 4.74 6.50 1.23
CA ILE A 139 5.58 5.31 1.39
C ILE A 139 6.83 5.61 2.22
N MET A 140 7.50 6.74 1.93
CA MET A 140 8.74 7.15 2.61
C MET A 140 8.52 7.72 4.02
N GLY A 141 7.30 7.65 4.57
CA GLY A 141 6.97 8.19 5.89
C GLY A 141 7.08 9.72 5.99
N LYS A 142 7.08 10.43 4.87
CA LYS A 142 7.16 11.91 4.86
C LYS A 142 5.84 12.57 5.22
N LEU A 143 4.75 11.84 5.03
CA LEU A 143 3.41 12.20 5.48
C LEU A 143 2.98 11.26 6.60
N SER A 144 2.39 11.82 7.65
CA SER A 144 1.77 11.01 8.69
C SER A 144 0.59 10.20 8.14
N VAL A 145 0.18 9.17 8.87
CA VAL A 145 -0.99 8.35 8.53
C VAL A 145 -2.27 9.21 8.43
N GLU A 146 -2.42 10.20 9.32
CA GLU A 146 -3.57 11.12 9.32
C GLU A 146 -3.59 12.02 8.06
N LEU A 147 -2.43 12.57 7.69
CA LEU A 147 -2.29 13.37 6.47
C LEU A 147 -2.54 12.52 5.23
N THR A 148 -2.05 11.29 5.21
CA THR A 148 -2.30 10.38 4.09
C THR A 148 -3.77 9.98 3.98
N THR A 149 -4.45 9.77 5.12
CA THR A 149 -5.89 9.52 5.14
C THR A 149 -6.66 10.71 4.58
N THR A 150 -6.25 11.93 4.92
CA THR A 150 -6.82 13.18 4.37
C THR A 150 -6.57 13.27 2.87
N LEU A 151 -5.35 12.98 2.42
CA LEU A 151 -4.99 12.95 1.00
C LEU A 151 -5.86 11.96 0.22
N ILE A 152 -6.00 10.71 0.70
CA ILE A 152 -6.84 9.69 0.04
C ILE A 152 -8.29 10.19 -0.06
N ARG A 153 -8.83 10.82 0.99
CA ARG A 153 -10.18 11.40 0.97
C ARG A 153 -10.33 12.51 -0.08
N ILE A 154 -9.35 13.42 -0.17
CA ILE A 154 -9.34 14.48 -1.19
C ILE A 154 -9.32 13.84 -2.58
N LEU A 155 -8.41 12.91 -2.85
CA LEU A 155 -8.31 12.26 -4.15
C LEU A 155 -9.61 11.52 -4.51
N ARG A 156 -10.23 10.86 -3.54
CA ARG A 156 -11.51 10.16 -3.70
C ARG A 156 -12.66 11.10 -4.05
N ILE A 157 -12.77 12.26 -3.39
CA ILE A 157 -13.80 13.26 -3.71
C ILE A 157 -13.61 13.80 -5.14
N ARG A 158 -12.37 13.83 -5.60
CA ARG A 158 -12.00 14.35 -6.92
C ARG A 158 -12.00 13.31 -8.05
N SER A 159 -12.14 12.02 -7.72
CA SER A 159 -12.44 10.94 -8.66
C SER A 159 -13.95 10.79 -8.81
N SER A 160 -14.44 10.72 -10.05
CA SER A 160 -15.88 10.71 -10.29
C SER A 160 -16.51 9.33 -10.09
N PHE A 161 -15.78 8.22 -10.26
CA PHE A 161 -16.29 6.83 -10.28
C PHE A 161 -17.49 6.57 -11.22
N VAL A 162 -17.96 7.59 -11.95
CA VAL A 162 -19.01 7.53 -12.98
C VAL A 162 -18.40 7.10 -14.32
N ALA A 163 -17.08 7.20 -14.48
CA ALA A 163 -16.37 7.10 -15.76
C ALA A 163 -15.77 5.70 -16.06
N TRP A 164 -16.33 4.62 -15.51
CA TRP A 164 -15.76 3.28 -15.71
C TRP A 164 -16.08 2.65 -17.08
N LYS A 165 -17.08 3.17 -17.81
CA LYS A 165 -17.45 2.71 -19.17
C LYS A 165 -17.34 3.78 -20.27
N TYR A 166 -17.33 5.06 -19.90
CA TYR A 166 -17.13 6.19 -20.80
C TYR A 166 -16.22 7.20 -20.11
N PRO A 167 -15.12 7.65 -20.74
CA PRO A 167 -14.25 8.66 -20.14
C PRO A 167 -15.06 9.94 -19.96
N ALA A 168 -15.41 10.26 -18.71
CA ALA A 168 -15.99 11.55 -18.39
C ALA A 168 -14.90 12.62 -18.63
N GLN A 169 -15.07 13.41 -19.68
CA GLN A 169 -14.28 14.63 -19.85
C GLN A 169 -14.63 15.57 -18.70
N GLY A 170 -13.77 15.66 -17.69
CA GLY A 170 -13.91 16.67 -16.63
C GLY A 170 -13.46 16.30 -15.22
N SER A 171 -13.09 15.04 -14.91
CA SER A 171 -12.56 14.74 -13.58
C SER A 171 -11.10 15.19 -13.46
N SER A 172 -10.79 15.89 -12.37
CA SER A 172 -9.43 16.37 -12.08
C SER A 172 -8.45 15.25 -11.74
N VAL A 173 -8.97 14.13 -11.22
CA VAL A 173 -8.28 12.87 -11.01
C VAL A 173 -9.01 11.82 -11.85
N SER A 174 -8.29 11.05 -12.67
CA SER A 174 -8.89 9.90 -13.36
C SER A 174 -9.07 8.75 -12.36
N ASP A 175 -10.14 7.97 -12.51
CA ASP A 175 -10.37 6.79 -11.64
C ASP A 175 -9.19 5.82 -11.69
N VAL A 176 -8.58 5.66 -12.86
CA VAL A 176 -7.32 4.89 -13.05
C VAL A 176 -6.18 5.49 -12.25
N GLY A 177 -6.02 6.82 -12.24
CA GLY A 177 -5.00 7.51 -11.46
C GLY A 177 -5.19 7.32 -9.96
N TYR A 178 -6.43 7.44 -9.46
CA TYR A 178 -6.76 7.19 -8.06
C TYR A 178 -6.44 5.75 -7.64
N ILE A 179 -6.88 4.75 -8.41
CA ILE A 179 -6.61 3.35 -8.08
C ILE A 179 -5.11 3.04 -8.21
N SER A 180 -4.41 3.64 -9.19
CA SER A 180 -2.95 3.50 -9.31
C SER A 180 -2.22 4.08 -8.09
N PHE A 181 -2.69 5.22 -7.57
CA PHE A 181 -2.18 5.82 -6.33
C PHE A 181 -2.39 4.90 -5.13
N LEU A 182 -3.61 4.34 -4.98
CA LEU A 182 -3.91 3.39 -3.91
C LEU A 182 -3.04 2.14 -4.02
N PHE A 183 -2.92 1.57 -5.21
CA PHE A 183 -2.11 0.36 -5.45
C PHE A 183 -0.64 0.61 -5.18
N SER A 184 -0.08 1.74 -5.61
CA SER A 184 1.33 2.08 -5.34
C SER A 184 1.58 2.28 -3.84
N THR A 185 0.62 2.89 -3.13
CA THR A 185 0.71 3.06 -1.67
C THR A 185 0.54 1.71 -0.95
N LEU A 186 -0.27 0.81 -1.50
CA LEU A 186 -0.48 -0.56 -1.00
C LEU A 186 0.74 -1.45 -1.18
N THR A 187 1.51 -1.28 -2.26
CA THR A 187 2.74 -2.07 -2.45
C THR A 187 3.84 -1.65 -1.48
N GLY A 188 3.82 -0.40 -1.02
CA GLY A 188 4.75 0.12 0.01
C GLY A 188 6.18 0.34 -0.47
N PHE A 189 6.45 0.13 -1.76
CA PHE A 189 7.75 0.28 -2.40
C PHE A 189 7.55 0.86 -3.79
N SER A 190 8.46 1.76 -4.18
CA SER A 190 8.54 2.30 -5.53
C SER A 190 9.02 1.26 -6.54
N SER A 191 8.78 1.52 -7.82
CA SER A 191 9.26 0.64 -8.90
C SER A 191 10.78 0.54 -8.91
N GLU A 192 11.49 1.62 -8.58
CA GLU A 192 12.95 1.64 -8.49
C GLU A 192 13.44 0.78 -7.32
N GLU A 193 12.82 0.90 -6.14
CA GLU A 193 13.16 0.09 -4.97
C GLU A 193 12.91 -1.40 -5.24
N MET A 194 11.74 -1.77 -5.78
CA MET A 194 11.42 -3.15 -6.13
C MET A 194 12.42 -3.73 -7.15
N SER A 195 12.82 -2.94 -8.14
CA SER A 195 13.83 -3.34 -9.13
C SER A 195 15.21 -3.52 -8.48
N SER A 196 15.58 -2.64 -7.55
CA SER A 196 16.84 -2.74 -6.82
C SER A 196 16.90 -4.01 -5.97
N LEU A 197 15.78 -4.42 -5.35
CA LEU A 197 15.69 -5.65 -4.57
C LEU A 197 15.96 -6.90 -5.41
N GLN A 198 15.56 -6.91 -6.70
CA GLN A 198 15.80 -8.08 -7.58
C GLN A 198 17.30 -8.30 -7.88
N SER A 199 18.13 -7.26 -7.72
CA SER A 199 19.58 -7.35 -7.94
C SER A 199 20.36 -7.86 -6.73
N ILE A 200 19.70 -7.99 -5.56
CA ILE A 200 20.34 -8.38 -4.32
C ILE A 200 20.64 -9.90 -4.35
N ARG A 201 21.89 -10.27 -4.59
CA ARG A 201 22.37 -11.65 -4.39
C ARG A 201 22.98 -11.82 -3.00
N GLY A 202 22.56 -12.87 -2.28
CA GLY A 202 23.31 -13.42 -1.13
C GLY A 202 23.35 -12.58 0.14
N LYS A 203 22.29 -11.83 0.47
CA LYS A 203 22.20 -11.07 1.74
C LYS A 203 21.53 -11.87 2.87
N PRO A 204 21.90 -11.64 4.14
CA PRO A 204 21.29 -12.29 5.31
C PRO A 204 19.81 -11.92 5.54
N HIS A 205 19.32 -10.83 4.93
CA HIS A 205 17.94 -10.36 5.08
C HIS A 205 16.94 -11.00 4.12
N ILE A 206 17.37 -11.98 3.32
CA ILE A 206 16.49 -12.71 2.39
C ILE A 206 16.20 -14.08 2.97
N ASN A 207 14.92 -14.34 3.26
CA ASN A 207 14.45 -15.69 3.55
C ASN A 207 14.05 -16.37 2.24
N GLN A 208 14.51 -17.60 2.06
CA GLN A 208 14.29 -18.38 0.84
C GLN A 208 13.94 -19.82 1.18
N THR A 209 13.18 -20.42 0.29
CA THR A 209 12.79 -21.83 0.31
C THR A 209 12.83 -22.35 -1.13
N LEU A 210 13.15 -23.63 -1.31
CA LEU A 210 13.14 -24.27 -2.63
C LEU A 210 11.72 -24.56 -3.13
N LEU A 211 10.72 -24.51 -2.24
CA LEU A 211 9.33 -24.86 -2.55
C LEU A 211 8.48 -23.67 -3.02
N SER A 212 9.00 -22.45 -2.97
CA SER A 212 8.36 -21.26 -3.53
C SER A 212 9.31 -20.48 -4.43
N PRO A 213 8.83 -19.99 -5.58
CA PRO A 213 9.62 -19.11 -6.44
C PRO A 213 9.81 -17.70 -5.86
N VAL A 214 9.07 -17.35 -4.80
CA VAL A 214 9.15 -16.04 -4.14
C VAL A 214 10.04 -16.13 -2.90
N GLN A 215 11.03 -15.25 -2.84
CA GLN A 215 11.90 -15.00 -1.71
C GLN A 215 11.43 -13.76 -0.96
N LEU A 216 11.58 -13.75 0.36
CA LEU A 216 11.12 -12.66 1.19
C LEU A 216 12.28 -11.78 1.65
N TYR A 217 12.19 -10.48 1.35
CA TYR A 217 13.05 -9.48 1.95
C TYR A 217 12.47 -9.04 3.30
N LEU A 218 13.22 -9.24 4.38
CA LEU A 218 12.80 -8.86 5.73
C LEU A 218 12.95 -7.35 5.91
N THR A 219 11.82 -6.66 6.04
CA THR A 219 11.81 -5.25 6.43
C THR A 219 12.18 -5.09 7.91
N ASP A 220 12.60 -3.91 8.34
CA ASP A 220 12.70 -3.58 9.77
C ASP A 220 11.31 -3.35 10.38
N LEU A 221 11.21 -3.28 11.71
CA LEU A 221 9.92 -3.15 12.41
C LEU A 221 9.24 -1.79 12.16
N GLU A 222 10.00 -0.71 12.02
CA GLU A 222 9.47 0.64 11.82
C GLU A 222 8.83 0.76 10.42
N GLN A 223 9.57 0.36 9.39
CA GLN A 223 9.11 0.30 8.01
C GLN A 223 7.91 -0.63 7.87
N PHE A 224 7.94 -1.81 8.50
CA PHE A 224 6.82 -2.74 8.50
C PHE A 224 5.58 -2.11 9.13
N SER A 225 5.71 -1.52 10.32
CA SER A 225 4.59 -0.94 11.07
C SER A 225 3.95 0.22 10.31
N HIS A 226 4.77 1.14 9.77
CA HIS A 226 4.29 2.26 8.95
C HIS A 226 3.56 1.78 7.70
N HIS A 227 4.17 0.86 6.95
CA HIS A 227 3.55 0.28 5.76
C HIS A 227 2.24 -0.44 6.10
N TRP A 228 2.20 -1.21 7.20
CA TRP A 228 1.01 -1.93 7.62
C TRP A 228 -0.15 -0.98 7.94
N THR A 229 0.08 0.06 8.74
CA THR A 229 -0.95 1.06 9.06
C THR A 229 -1.43 1.77 7.78
N MET A 230 -0.52 2.10 6.87
CA MET A 230 -0.88 2.71 5.60
C MET A 230 -1.76 1.80 4.73
N ALA A 231 -1.40 0.52 4.65
CA ALA A 231 -2.15 -0.48 3.92
C ALA A 231 -3.57 -0.69 4.47
N GLU A 232 -3.76 -0.59 5.78
CA GLU A 232 -5.10 -0.67 6.38
C GLU A 232 -6.00 0.48 5.93
N VAL A 233 -5.48 1.71 5.87
CA VAL A 233 -6.21 2.86 5.33
C VAL A 233 -6.58 2.63 3.86
N VAL A 234 -5.63 2.14 3.04
CA VAL A 234 -5.89 1.83 1.63
C VAL A 234 -6.93 0.71 1.49
N SER A 235 -6.84 -0.34 2.31
CA SER A 235 -7.78 -1.47 2.33
C SER A 235 -9.22 -1.01 2.60
N GLN A 236 -9.41 -0.16 3.62
CA GLN A 236 -10.71 0.45 3.93
C GLN A 236 -11.22 1.32 2.78
N CYS A 237 -10.32 2.02 2.08
CA CYS A 237 -10.72 2.83 0.93
C CYS A 237 -11.17 1.96 -0.25
N LEU A 238 -10.45 0.86 -0.54
CA LEU A 238 -10.80 -0.09 -1.60
C LEU A 238 -12.14 -0.79 -1.33
N SER A 239 -12.43 -1.16 -0.08
CA SER A 239 -13.69 -1.84 0.27
C SER A 239 -14.93 -0.95 0.12
N THR A 240 -14.76 0.37 0.17
CA THR A 240 -15.86 1.33 -0.01
C THR A 240 -16.12 1.73 -1.46
N ILE A 241 -15.40 1.12 -2.43
CA ILE A 241 -15.63 1.36 -3.86
C ILE A 241 -16.90 0.62 -4.31
N PRO A 242 -17.88 1.28 -4.97
CA PRO A 242 -19.20 0.70 -5.22
C PRO A 242 -19.23 -0.60 -6.05
N SER A 243 -18.35 -0.76 -7.05
CA SER A 243 -18.21 -2.03 -7.78
C SER A 243 -17.02 -2.82 -7.24
N GLN A 244 -17.31 -3.70 -6.28
CA GLN A 244 -16.30 -4.54 -5.65
C GLN A 244 -15.65 -5.52 -6.64
N SER A 245 -16.41 -6.14 -7.55
CA SER A 245 -15.85 -7.04 -8.56
C SER A 245 -14.84 -6.36 -9.48
N GLN A 246 -15.17 -5.17 -9.99
CA GLN A 246 -14.25 -4.39 -10.83
C GLN A 246 -13.05 -3.88 -10.05
N CYS A 247 -13.23 -3.51 -8.78
CA CYS A 247 -12.13 -3.16 -7.90
C CYS A 247 -11.14 -4.34 -7.78
N ILE A 248 -11.65 -5.56 -7.53
CA ILE A 248 -10.81 -6.76 -7.46
C ILE A 248 -10.13 -7.03 -8.81
N ASP A 249 -10.84 -6.92 -9.93
CA ASP A 249 -10.26 -7.12 -11.27
C ASP A 249 -9.06 -6.18 -11.52
N ILE A 250 -9.19 -4.90 -11.14
CA ILE A 250 -8.14 -3.90 -11.33
C ILE A 250 -6.95 -4.16 -10.39
N VAL A 251 -7.21 -4.41 -9.11
CA VAL A 251 -6.14 -4.69 -8.13
C VAL A 251 -5.40 -5.97 -8.52
N GLN A 252 -6.12 -7.02 -8.92
CA GLN A 252 -5.55 -8.26 -9.45
C GLN A 252 -4.72 -8.03 -10.71
N SER A 253 -5.20 -7.19 -11.64
CA SER A 253 -4.44 -6.81 -12.83
C SER A 253 -3.15 -6.06 -12.46
N GLY A 254 -3.20 -5.21 -11.42
CA GLY A 254 -2.03 -4.57 -10.84
C GLY A 254 -1.01 -5.58 -10.31
N ILE A 255 -1.44 -6.58 -9.54
CA ILE A 255 -0.58 -7.67 -9.06
C ILE A 255 0.06 -8.40 -10.24
N CYS A 256 -0.73 -8.84 -11.21
CA CYS A 256 -0.24 -9.57 -12.37
C CYS A 256 0.77 -8.75 -13.20
N LYS A 257 0.60 -7.43 -13.25
CA LYS A 257 1.46 -6.57 -14.05
C LYS A 257 2.76 -6.19 -13.34
N TYR A 258 2.70 -5.93 -12.04
CA TYR A 258 3.81 -5.30 -11.31
C TYR A 258 4.49 -6.21 -10.29
N LEU A 259 3.82 -7.26 -9.79
CA LEU A 259 4.35 -8.13 -8.74
C LEU A 259 4.62 -9.55 -9.24
N VAL A 260 3.78 -10.08 -10.13
CA VAL A 260 4.02 -11.40 -10.73
C VAL A 260 5.27 -11.35 -11.59
N GLY A 261 6.21 -12.26 -11.32
CA GLY A 261 7.51 -12.32 -11.98
C GLY A 261 8.65 -11.74 -11.16
N LEU A 262 8.35 -11.07 -10.04
CA LEU A 262 9.37 -10.71 -9.06
C LEU A 262 9.82 -11.95 -8.30
N THR A 263 11.13 -12.09 -8.12
CA THR A 263 11.73 -13.16 -7.32
C THR A 263 11.79 -12.76 -5.85
N VAL A 264 12.14 -11.51 -5.55
CA VAL A 264 12.25 -11.00 -4.18
C VAL A 264 11.11 -10.03 -3.89
N VAL A 265 10.33 -10.29 -2.84
CA VAL A 265 9.21 -9.46 -2.39
C VAL A 265 9.39 -9.11 -0.91
N PRO A 266 9.21 -7.86 -0.49
CA PRO A 266 9.24 -7.51 0.93
C PRO A 266 8.16 -8.26 1.73
N ASP A 267 8.50 -8.71 2.94
CA ASP A 267 7.57 -9.38 3.86
C ASP A 267 6.33 -8.53 4.17
N SER A 268 6.51 -7.21 4.36
CA SER A 268 5.42 -6.26 4.56
C SER A 268 4.49 -6.18 3.34
N THR A 269 5.04 -6.09 2.12
CA THR A 269 4.25 -6.11 0.87
C THR A 269 3.51 -7.43 0.70
N ALA A 270 4.19 -8.56 0.93
CA ALA A 270 3.57 -9.87 0.83
C ALA A 270 2.38 -9.99 1.79
N GLY A 271 2.58 -9.65 3.06
CA GLY A 271 1.54 -9.72 4.10
C GLY A 271 0.35 -8.80 3.83
N VAL A 272 0.63 -7.55 3.45
CA VAL A 272 -0.39 -6.55 3.11
C VAL A 272 -1.25 -7.00 1.93
N ILE A 273 -0.63 -7.54 0.87
CA ILE A 273 -1.36 -8.02 -0.30
C ILE A 273 -2.30 -9.18 0.09
N LEU A 274 -1.83 -10.14 0.89
CA LEU A 274 -2.68 -11.22 1.40
C LEU A 274 -3.82 -10.67 2.27
N CYS A 275 -3.52 -9.73 3.18
CA CYS A 275 -4.51 -9.10 4.04
C CYS A 275 -5.61 -8.40 3.23
N VAL A 276 -5.24 -7.59 2.24
CA VAL A 276 -6.21 -6.85 1.41
C VAL A 276 -7.04 -7.80 0.57
N PHE A 277 -6.46 -8.81 -0.06
CA PHE A 277 -7.24 -9.79 -0.80
C PHE A 277 -8.18 -10.59 0.10
N SER A 278 -7.77 -10.93 1.32
CA SER A 278 -8.66 -11.63 2.26
C SER A 278 -9.90 -10.83 2.63
N LYS A 279 -9.81 -9.48 2.61
CA LYS A 279 -10.89 -8.54 2.89
C LYS A 279 -11.73 -8.20 1.66
N LEU A 280 -11.12 -8.17 0.48
CA LEU A 280 -11.79 -7.82 -0.77
C LEU A 280 -12.53 -9.00 -1.40
N LEU A 281 -12.00 -10.22 -1.26
CA LEU A 281 -12.61 -11.42 -1.85
C LEU A 281 -13.89 -11.80 -1.12
N ASP A 282 -14.92 -12.10 -1.92
CA ASP A 282 -16.11 -12.82 -1.49
C ASP A 282 -16.00 -14.29 -1.94
N GLN A 283 -16.74 -15.21 -1.31
CA GLN A 283 -16.68 -16.66 -1.55
C GLN A 283 -16.98 -17.07 -3.00
N VAL A 284 -17.62 -16.19 -3.77
CA VAL A 284 -18.05 -16.43 -5.16
C VAL A 284 -17.03 -15.95 -6.19
N TYR A 285 -16.13 -15.03 -5.82
CA TYR A 285 -15.23 -14.39 -6.79
C TYR A 285 -14.04 -15.31 -7.13
N VAL A 286 -13.80 -15.50 -8.44
CA VAL A 286 -12.73 -16.37 -8.96
C VAL A 286 -11.52 -15.53 -9.36
N LEU A 287 -10.37 -15.85 -8.78
CA LEU A 287 -9.12 -15.19 -9.09
C LEU A 287 -8.53 -15.70 -10.41
N ASN A 288 -7.83 -14.81 -11.12
CA ASN A 288 -6.95 -15.18 -12.21
C ASN A 288 -5.90 -16.20 -11.75
N GLU A 289 -5.58 -17.16 -12.61
CA GLU A 289 -4.64 -18.24 -12.31
C GLU A 289 -3.24 -17.74 -11.92
N ASN A 290 -2.72 -16.70 -12.59
CA ASN A 290 -1.42 -16.11 -12.25
C ASN A 290 -1.44 -15.43 -10.89
N ALA A 291 -2.54 -14.71 -10.57
CA ALA A 291 -2.71 -14.08 -9.28
C ALA A 291 -2.86 -15.11 -8.16
N SER A 292 -3.66 -16.16 -8.36
CA SER A 292 -3.84 -17.21 -7.35
C SER A 292 -2.55 -17.99 -7.08
N ARG A 293 -1.77 -18.34 -8.11
CA ARG A 293 -0.43 -18.94 -7.95
C ARG A 293 0.54 -18.02 -7.21
N PHE A 294 0.54 -16.73 -7.52
CA PHE A 294 1.39 -15.76 -6.83
C PHE A 294 0.99 -15.60 -5.36
N LEU A 295 -0.30 -15.41 -5.06
CA LEU A 295 -0.81 -15.31 -3.67
C LEU A 295 -0.53 -16.59 -2.87
N ALA A 296 -0.66 -17.76 -3.48
CA ALA A 296 -0.29 -19.04 -2.87
C ALA A 296 1.22 -19.10 -2.54
N SER A 297 2.07 -18.63 -3.47
CA SER A 297 3.52 -18.56 -3.26
C SER A 297 3.89 -17.59 -2.13
N LEU A 298 3.26 -16.40 -2.08
CA LEU A 298 3.42 -15.45 -0.98
C LEU A 298 3.02 -16.07 0.36
N CYS A 299 1.86 -16.74 0.39
CA CYS A 299 1.33 -17.38 1.59
C CYS A 299 2.28 -18.44 2.13
N TYR A 300 2.77 -19.34 1.26
CA TYR A 300 3.74 -20.34 1.65
C TYR A 300 5.05 -19.72 2.14
N SER A 301 5.62 -18.77 1.39
CA SER A 301 6.89 -18.12 1.75
C SER A 301 6.82 -17.43 3.11
N LEU A 302 5.69 -16.76 3.39
CA LEU A 302 5.44 -16.14 4.69
C LEU A 302 5.29 -17.18 5.79
N LEU A 303 4.48 -18.22 5.59
CA LEU A 303 4.31 -19.28 6.58
C LEU A 303 5.63 -20.00 6.87
N TYR A 304 6.45 -20.25 5.85
CA TYR A 304 7.80 -20.79 5.99
C TYR A 304 8.69 -19.86 6.81
N LEU A 305 8.73 -18.57 6.48
CA LEU A 305 9.44 -17.55 7.25
C LEU A 305 9.03 -17.58 8.73
N LEU A 306 7.73 -17.58 9.02
CA LEU A 306 7.19 -17.52 10.39
C LEU A 306 7.54 -18.76 11.22
N LEU A 307 7.78 -19.90 10.57
CA LEU A 307 8.18 -21.15 11.22
C LEU A 307 9.71 -21.29 11.36
N THR A 308 10.48 -20.59 10.54
CA THR A 308 11.95 -20.66 10.51
C THR A 308 12.62 -19.51 11.27
N ILE A 309 11.92 -18.41 11.50
CA ILE A 309 12.47 -17.29 12.28
C ILE A 309 12.67 -17.69 13.74
N GLU A 310 13.82 -17.30 14.31
CA GLU A 310 14.14 -17.59 15.71
C GLU A 310 13.10 -16.94 16.63
N ARG A 311 12.51 -17.74 17.53
CA ARG A 311 11.40 -17.31 18.40
C ARG A 311 11.80 -16.26 19.45
N GLU A 312 13.09 -15.97 19.57
CA GLU A 312 13.66 -15.12 20.61
C GLU A 312 13.79 -13.64 20.20
N ASP A 313 13.59 -13.31 18.92
CA ASP A 313 13.63 -11.92 18.45
C ASP A 313 12.27 -11.22 18.66
N THR A 314 12.26 -10.27 19.60
CA THR A 314 11.07 -9.49 19.96
C THR A 314 10.49 -8.67 18.80
N GLU A 315 11.30 -8.25 17.82
CA GLU A 315 10.81 -7.50 16.66
C GLU A 315 10.01 -8.41 15.73
N HIS A 316 10.47 -9.65 15.56
CA HIS A 316 9.83 -10.64 14.71
C HIS A 316 8.51 -11.16 15.30
N ILE A 317 8.37 -11.19 16.64
CA ILE A 317 7.12 -11.59 17.30
C ILE A 317 5.97 -10.66 16.92
N GLN A 318 6.18 -9.34 16.87
CA GLN A 318 5.10 -8.38 16.55
C GLN A 318 4.58 -8.56 15.11
N LYS A 319 5.50 -8.81 14.16
CA LYS A 319 5.14 -9.07 12.76
C LYS A 319 4.43 -10.41 12.61
N ARG A 320 4.81 -11.39 13.43
CA ARG A 320 4.43 -12.79 13.27
C ARG A 320 2.93 -12.98 13.31
N ASP A 321 2.25 -12.44 14.31
CA ASP A 321 0.80 -12.62 14.49
C ASP A 321 0.02 -12.00 13.32
N VAL A 322 0.43 -10.81 12.90
CA VAL A 322 -0.20 -10.06 11.82
C VAL A 322 -0.05 -10.77 10.47
N LEU A 323 1.15 -11.26 10.18
CA LEU A 323 1.43 -12.03 8.96
C LEU A 323 0.74 -13.40 8.98
N TRP A 324 0.79 -14.12 10.09
CA TRP A 324 0.10 -15.39 10.27
C TRP A 324 -1.40 -15.24 10.04
N ASN A 325 -2.03 -14.26 10.69
CA ASN A 325 -3.46 -13.99 10.53
C ASN A 325 -3.81 -13.64 9.08
N SER A 326 -2.95 -12.94 8.37
CA SER A 326 -3.17 -12.60 6.96
C SER A 326 -3.11 -13.84 6.05
N CYS A 327 -2.15 -14.74 6.28
CA CYS A 327 -2.05 -16.03 5.60
C CYS A 327 -3.27 -16.92 5.87
N ILE A 328 -3.68 -17.05 7.14
CA ILE A 328 -4.85 -17.86 7.49
C ILE A 328 -6.13 -17.25 6.89
N SER A 329 -6.29 -15.92 6.97
CA SER A 329 -7.48 -15.24 6.44
C SER A 329 -7.65 -15.51 4.96
N ILE A 330 -6.61 -15.32 4.13
CA ILE A 330 -6.71 -15.56 2.68
C ILE A 330 -6.97 -17.03 2.34
N LEU A 331 -6.33 -17.96 3.07
CA LEU A 331 -6.54 -19.40 2.87
C LEU A 331 -7.94 -19.86 3.30
N SER A 332 -8.54 -19.18 4.28
CA SER A 332 -9.91 -19.42 4.73
C SER A 332 -10.97 -18.78 3.83
N THR A 333 -10.62 -17.68 3.14
CA THR A 333 -11.52 -17.00 2.21
C THR A 333 -11.54 -17.68 0.84
N SER A 334 -10.41 -18.23 0.37
CA SER A 334 -10.29 -18.83 -0.95
C SER A 334 -9.74 -20.26 -0.93
N LEU A 335 -10.63 -21.24 -1.10
CA LEU A 335 -10.26 -22.65 -1.32
C LEU A 335 -9.28 -22.83 -2.50
N GLN A 336 -9.42 -22.01 -3.55
CA GLN A 336 -8.53 -22.08 -4.72
C GLN A 336 -7.08 -21.78 -4.32
N ILE A 337 -6.83 -20.72 -3.55
CA ILE A 337 -5.48 -20.37 -3.09
C ILE A 337 -4.91 -21.49 -2.21
N LEU A 338 -5.70 -22.04 -1.29
CA LEU A 338 -5.26 -23.18 -0.47
C LEU A 338 -4.87 -24.38 -1.32
N ARG A 339 -5.69 -24.76 -2.29
CA ARG A 339 -5.40 -25.90 -3.18
C ARG A 339 -4.15 -25.67 -3.99
N VAL A 340 -3.99 -24.49 -4.58
CA VAL A 340 -2.79 -24.13 -5.35
C VAL A 340 -1.56 -24.17 -4.45
N MET A 341 -1.63 -23.61 -3.24
CA MET A 341 -0.53 -23.65 -2.28
C MET A 341 -0.13 -25.09 -1.94
N LEU A 342 -1.10 -25.96 -1.63
CA LEU A 342 -0.85 -27.37 -1.34
C LEU A 342 -0.26 -28.11 -2.54
N GLN A 343 -0.72 -27.83 -3.76
CA GLN A 343 -0.20 -28.43 -4.99
C GLN A 343 1.24 -27.99 -5.32
N THR A 344 1.61 -26.76 -4.92
CA THR A 344 2.98 -26.27 -5.09
C THR A 344 3.98 -26.86 -4.10
N LEU A 345 3.51 -27.54 -3.05
CA LEU A 345 4.37 -28.29 -2.12
C LEU A 345 4.91 -29.54 -2.82
N GLN A 346 5.88 -29.35 -3.71
CA GLN A 346 6.56 -30.43 -4.41
C GLN A 346 7.55 -31.10 -3.46
N VAL A 347 7.05 -31.92 -2.54
CA VAL A 347 7.82 -32.56 -1.45
C VAL A 347 9.09 -33.26 -1.96
N ASN A 348 9.05 -33.83 -3.16
CA ASN A 348 10.19 -34.50 -3.81
C ASN A 348 11.39 -33.58 -4.09
N HIS A 349 11.18 -32.27 -4.12
CA HIS A 349 12.22 -31.25 -4.33
C HIS A 349 12.59 -30.51 -3.03
N ALA A 350 11.92 -30.80 -1.91
CA ALA A 350 12.25 -30.23 -0.62
C ALA A 350 13.62 -30.72 -0.14
N SER A 351 14.42 -29.81 0.41
CA SER A 351 15.65 -30.21 1.11
C SER A 351 15.35 -30.95 2.41
N ARG A 352 16.31 -31.73 2.92
CA ARG A 352 16.14 -32.47 4.19
C ARG A 352 15.80 -31.56 5.37
N ASP A 353 16.27 -30.31 5.33
CA ASP A 353 16.06 -29.29 6.38
C ASP A 353 14.68 -28.61 6.27
N GLU A 354 14.05 -28.63 5.09
CA GLU A 354 12.71 -28.06 4.87
C GLU A 354 11.57 -29.02 5.24
N LEU A 355 11.82 -30.34 5.23
CA LEU A 355 10.80 -31.34 5.53
C LEU A 355 10.18 -31.20 6.94
N PRO A 356 10.95 -30.96 8.02
CA PRO A 356 10.37 -30.72 9.35
C PRO A 356 9.48 -29.48 9.39
N VAL A 357 9.89 -28.40 8.71
CA VAL A 357 9.12 -27.15 8.61
C VAL A 357 7.82 -27.37 7.85
N LEU A 358 7.88 -28.11 6.75
CA LEU A 358 6.71 -28.50 5.96
C LEU A 358 5.73 -29.36 6.77
N ALA A 359 6.24 -30.33 7.52
CA ALA A 359 5.42 -31.18 8.38
C ALA A 359 4.74 -30.36 9.49
N GLN A 360 5.49 -29.46 10.13
CA GLN A 360 4.94 -28.55 11.14
C GLN A 360 3.87 -27.64 10.54
N LEU A 361 4.10 -27.09 9.36
CA LEU A 361 3.14 -26.27 8.63
C LEU A 361 1.84 -27.04 8.39
N LEU A 362 1.91 -28.26 7.85
CA LEU A 362 0.73 -29.09 7.61
C LEU A 362 -0.04 -29.39 8.89
N CYS A 363 0.67 -29.68 9.99
CA CYS A 363 0.04 -29.88 11.30
C CYS A 363 -0.77 -28.65 11.72
N LEU A 364 -0.16 -27.46 11.65
CA LEU A 364 -0.81 -26.22 12.03
C LEU A 364 -2.02 -25.90 11.14
N LEU A 365 -1.91 -26.10 9.82
CA LEU A 365 -3.02 -25.89 8.89
C LEU A 365 -4.19 -26.86 9.15
N MET A 366 -3.91 -28.14 9.44
CA MET A 366 -4.93 -29.14 9.76
C MET A 366 -5.65 -28.86 11.09
N GLN A 367 -4.94 -28.31 12.07
CA GLN A 367 -5.49 -27.97 13.39
C GLN A 367 -6.24 -26.63 13.39
N HIS A 368 -6.01 -25.76 12.40
CA HIS A 368 -6.58 -24.42 12.40
C HIS A 368 -8.09 -24.44 12.08
N ARG A 369 -8.91 -24.03 13.06
CA ARG A 369 -10.39 -24.10 12.98
C ARG A 369 -10.98 -23.44 11.73
N GLN A 370 -10.48 -22.28 11.33
CA GLN A 370 -10.97 -21.54 10.15
C GLN A 370 -10.70 -22.27 8.82
N LEU A 371 -9.70 -23.16 8.77
CA LEU A 371 -9.32 -23.88 7.56
C LEU A 371 -9.97 -25.26 7.45
N GLN A 372 -10.61 -25.75 8.52
CA GLN A 372 -11.10 -27.12 8.62
C GLN A 372 -11.98 -27.54 7.42
N THR A 373 -12.92 -26.70 7.00
CA THR A 373 -13.79 -26.97 5.84
C THR A 373 -13.00 -27.07 4.52
N HIS A 374 -12.04 -26.17 4.31
CA HIS A 374 -11.26 -26.14 3.07
C HIS A 374 -10.18 -27.23 3.02
N MET A 375 -9.59 -27.55 4.18
CA MET A 375 -8.71 -28.72 4.35
C MET A 375 -9.46 -30.01 4.06
N LYS A 376 -10.66 -30.19 4.63
CA LYS A 376 -11.54 -31.33 4.34
C LYS A 376 -11.84 -31.47 2.84
N THR A 377 -12.16 -30.36 2.20
CA THR A 377 -12.43 -30.32 0.74
C THR A 377 -11.19 -30.64 -0.11
N SER A 378 -10.00 -30.59 0.49
CA SER A 378 -8.70 -30.88 -0.14
C SER A 378 -8.03 -32.12 0.46
N GLU A 379 -8.79 -32.99 1.14
CA GLU A 379 -8.27 -34.14 1.88
C GLU A 379 -7.34 -35.01 1.03
N PHE A 380 -7.72 -35.33 -0.22
CA PHE A 380 -6.89 -36.14 -1.11
C PHE A 380 -5.48 -35.55 -1.33
N LEU A 381 -5.38 -34.23 -1.52
CA LEU A 381 -4.09 -33.56 -1.68
C LEU A 381 -3.26 -33.66 -0.40
N VAL A 382 -3.89 -33.42 0.76
CA VAL A 382 -3.22 -33.53 2.06
C VAL A 382 -2.72 -34.96 2.30
N LYS A 383 -3.54 -35.98 2.01
CA LYS A 383 -3.13 -37.39 2.11
C LYS A 383 -1.92 -37.70 1.23
N GLN A 384 -1.91 -37.19 0.00
CA GLN A 384 -0.81 -37.41 -0.94
C GLN A 384 0.48 -36.76 -0.45
N ILE A 385 0.43 -35.50 -0.01
CA ILE A 385 1.59 -34.78 0.53
C ILE A 385 2.18 -35.49 1.75
N VAL A 386 1.33 -35.90 2.72
CA VAL A 386 1.79 -36.65 3.91
C VAL A 386 2.44 -37.96 3.50
N LYS A 387 1.84 -38.71 2.57
CA LYS A 387 2.41 -39.96 2.06
C LYS A 387 3.79 -39.72 1.42
N ASP A 388 3.95 -38.67 0.62
CA ASP A 388 5.21 -38.35 -0.04
C ASP A 388 6.30 -37.98 0.97
N ILE A 389 5.97 -37.22 2.03
CA ILE A 389 6.89 -36.95 3.15
C ILE A 389 7.35 -38.26 3.81
N MET A 390 6.42 -39.18 4.06
CA MET A 390 6.73 -40.45 4.74
C MET A 390 7.63 -41.37 3.90
N VAL A 391 7.46 -41.40 2.59
CA VAL A 391 8.29 -42.20 1.68
C VAL A 391 9.74 -41.69 1.70
N LEU A 392 9.94 -40.37 1.62
CA LEU A 392 11.27 -39.75 1.55
C LEU A 392 12.12 -39.92 2.82
N LYS A 393 11.50 -40.17 3.98
CA LYS A 393 12.18 -40.29 5.28
C LYS A 393 12.27 -41.71 5.82
N SER A 394 11.84 -42.71 5.07
CA SER A 394 11.78 -44.12 5.51
C SER A 394 13.14 -44.78 5.82
N ASP A 395 14.28 -44.12 5.56
CA ASP A 395 15.64 -44.67 5.72
C ASP A 395 16.40 -44.21 6.99
N GLU A 396 15.90 -43.27 7.80
CA GLU A 396 16.61 -42.74 8.98
C GLU A 396 15.79 -42.85 10.28
N ALA A 397 16.46 -42.77 11.44
CA ALA A 397 15.85 -42.90 12.77
C ALA A 397 14.59 -42.02 12.91
N GLN A 398 13.53 -42.57 13.50
CA GLN A 398 12.21 -41.94 13.55
C GLN A 398 12.25 -40.60 14.29
N GLU A 399 12.32 -39.50 13.54
CA GLU A 399 12.39 -38.14 14.07
C GLU A 399 11.04 -37.73 14.70
N GLN A 400 11.07 -37.02 15.83
CA GLN A 400 9.86 -36.66 16.60
C GLN A 400 8.79 -35.97 15.74
N TRP A 401 9.20 -35.09 14.83
CA TRP A 401 8.29 -34.34 13.96
C TRP A 401 7.51 -35.23 12.98
N LEU A 402 8.05 -36.40 12.57
CA LEU A 402 7.34 -37.38 11.75
C LEU A 402 6.23 -38.04 12.56
N THR A 403 6.51 -38.39 13.82
CA THR A 403 5.52 -38.93 14.76
C THR A 403 4.40 -37.93 15.00
N ASP A 404 4.74 -36.64 15.20
CA ASP A 404 3.76 -35.57 15.37
C ASP A 404 2.90 -35.38 14.12
N LEU A 405 3.50 -35.41 12.92
CA LEU A 405 2.76 -35.33 11.66
C LEU A 405 1.77 -36.49 11.51
N HIS A 406 2.22 -37.72 11.76
CA HIS A 406 1.37 -38.89 11.73
C HIS A 406 0.21 -38.81 12.72
N TYR A 407 0.49 -38.43 13.96
CA TYR A 407 -0.52 -38.28 15.00
C TYR A 407 -1.57 -37.24 14.58
N ASN A 408 -1.13 -36.04 14.19
CA ASN A 408 -2.03 -34.95 13.80
C ASN A 408 -2.86 -35.30 12.56
N PHE A 409 -2.25 -35.98 11.59
CA PHE A 409 -2.95 -36.46 10.41
C PHE A 409 -4.00 -37.53 10.76
N ASN A 410 -3.72 -38.43 11.69
CA ASN A 410 -4.70 -39.43 12.14
C ASN A 410 -5.86 -38.78 12.91
N VAL A 411 -5.59 -37.81 13.78
CA VAL A 411 -6.63 -37.02 14.48
C VAL A 411 -7.47 -36.24 13.46
N TYR A 412 -6.83 -35.64 12.47
CA TYR A 412 -7.49 -34.99 11.35
C TYR A 412 -8.41 -35.98 10.62
N LEU A 413 -7.95 -37.15 10.19
CA LEU A 413 -8.83 -38.14 9.54
C LEU A 413 -9.95 -38.66 10.45
N ALA A 414 -9.69 -38.89 11.74
CA ALA A 414 -10.67 -39.38 12.70
C ALA A 414 -11.83 -38.38 12.92
N THR A 415 -11.53 -37.07 12.93
CA THR A 415 -12.56 -36.02 12.99
C THR A 415 -13.32 -35.84 11.67
N HIS A 416 -12.83 -36.45 10.58
CA HIS A 416 -13.38 -36.33 9.22
C HIS A 416 -14.20 -37.54 8.77
N SER A 417 -14.05 -38.69 9.43
CA SER A 417 -14.93 -39.84 9.21
C SER A 417 -16.37 -39.44 9.56
N PRO A 418 -17.35 -39.63 8.66
CA PRO A 418 -18.73 -39.67 9.12
C PRO A 418 -18.80 -40.76 10.18
N GLY A 419 -19.52 -40.49 11.27
CA GLY A 419 -19.77 -41.51 12.29
C GLY A 419 -20.15 -42.80 11.60
N SER A 420 -19.54 -43.89 12.02
CA SER A 420 -19.97 -45.25 11.70
C SER A 420 -21.49 -45.24 11.73
N GLY A 421 -22.13 -45.22 10.55
CA GLY A 421 -23.51 -45.65 10.44
C GLY A 421 -23.50 -47.01 11.10
N ALA A 422 -24.21 -47.12 12.21
CA ALA A 422 -24.48 -48.40 12.80
C ALA A 422 -25.02 -49.26 11.66
N VAL A 423 -24.19 -50.19 11.20
CA VAL A 423 -24.62 -51.34 10.44
C VAL A 423 -25.46 -52.12 11.43
N SER A 424 -26.73 -51.75 11.57
CA SER A 424 -27.75 -52.63 12.08
C SER A 424 -28.16 -53.55 10.93
N THR A 425 -27.28 -54.50 10.64
CA THR A 425 -27.67 -55.76 10.02
C THR A 425 -28.57 -56.53 10.98
N LEU A 426 -29.72 -56.99 10.46
CA LEU A 426 -30.56 -58.11 10.94
C LEU A 426 -31.37 -57.80 12.23
N TYR A 427 -32.70 -57.82 12.29
CA TYR A 427 -33.77 -58.56 11.62
C TYR A 427 -35.02 -57.69 11.46
#